data_AF-A0A376FID5-F1
#
_entry.id   AF-A0A376FID5-F1
#
_cell.length_a   1.000
_cell.length_b   1.000
_cell.length_c   1.000
_cell.angle_alpha   90.00
_cell.angle_beta   90.00
_cell.angle_gamma   90.00
#
_symmetry.space_group_name_H-M   'P 1'
#
loop_
_entity.id
_entity.type
_entity.pdbx_description
1 polymer ?
#
loop_
_entity_poly.entity_id
_entity_poly.type
_entity_poly.pdbx_seq_one_letter_code
_entity_poly.pdbx_strand_id
1 'polypeptide(L)'
;MKGESAEALLPDMIATSLAKLPIPKLMRWGASDVHFVRPVHTVTLLLGDTVIPATILGVASDRVIRGHRFMGEPEFTIDNADQYPQILLERGKVIADYEQRKAKIKADAEEAARQIGGNADLSESLLGRSDLSG
;
A
#
# COMPACT_ATOMS: atom_id res chain seq x y z
N MET A 1 -7.50 34.84 -9.18
CA MET A 1 -8.11 33.62 -8.60
C MET A 1 -7.53 33.44 -7.23
N LYS A 2 -8.37 33.39 -6.18
CA LYS A 2 -7.89 32.94 -4.86
C LYS A 2 -7.68 31.43 -4.97
N GLY A 3 -6.47 30.96 -4.73
CA GLY A 3 -6.22 29.52 -4.62
C GLY A 3 -6.96 28.98 -3.39
N GLU A 4 -7.59 27.83 -3.54
CA GLU A 4 -8.10 27.06 -2.41
C GLU A 4 -6.93 26.38 -1.70
N SER A 5 -7.04 26.17 -0.39
CA SER A 5 -5.97 25.53 0.37
C SER A 5 -5.89 24.03 0.02
N ALA A 6 -4.71 23.42 0.15
CA ALA A 6 -4.51 22.01 -0.19
C ALA A 6 -5.45 21.10 0.63
N GLU A 7 -5.69 21.45 1.89
CA GLU A 7 -6.57 20.75 2.82
C GLU A 7 -8.02 20.72 2.33
N ALA A 8 -8.48 21.78 1.66
CA ALA A 8 -9.84 21.85 1.11
C ALA A 8 -10.00 21.01 -0.16
N LEU A 9 -8.95 20.89 -0.97
CA LEU A 9 -8.98 20.19 -2.26
C LEU A 9 -8.68 18.69 -2.17
N LEU A 10 -7.86 18.28 -1.20
CA LEU A 10 -7.38 16.90 -1.06
C LEU A 10 -8.52 15.86 -0.97
N PRO A 11 -9.59 16.05 -0.17
CA PRO A 11 -10.66 15.06 -0.06
C PRO A 11 -11.34 14.75 -1.40
N ASP A 12 -11.66 15.77 -2.20
CA ASP A 12 -12.34 15.61 -3.49
C ASP A 12 -11.42 14.99 -4.55
N MET A 13 -10.14 15.35 -4.53
CA MET A 13 -9.12 14.74 -5.39
C MET A 13 -8.94 13.25 -5.06
N ILE A 14 -8.94 12.89 -3.78
CA ILE A 14 -8.83 11.51 -3.33
C ILE A 14 -10.09 10.74 -3.71
N ALA A 15 -11.28 11.28 -3.48
CA ALA A 15 -12.54 10.67 -3.88
C ALA A 15 -12.58 10.39 -5.39
N THR A 16 -12.16 11.37 -6.21
CA THR A 16 -12.08 11.24 -7.66
C THR A 16 -11.06 10.18 -8.08
N SER A 17 -9.90 10.12 -7.41
CA SER A 17 -8.85 9.13 -7.69
C SER A 17 -9.30 7.72 -7.32
N LEU A 18 -9.95 7.56 -6.17
CA LEU A 18 -10.51 6.29 -5.71
C LEU A 18 -11.63 5.80 -6.63
N ALA A 19 -12.47 6.69 -7.16
CA ALA A 19 -13.49 6.34 -8.14
C ALA A 19 -12.92 5.82 -9.47
N LYS A 20 -11.67 6.21 -9.80
CA LYS A 20 -10.94 5.75 -10.99
C LYS A 20 -10.10 4.51 -10.73
N LEU A 21 -9.87 4.13 -9.48
CA LEU A 21 -9.20 2.86 -9.20
C LEU A 21 -10.10 1.74 -9.74
N PRO A 22 -9.52 0.72 -10.41
CA PRO A 22 -10.28 -0.47 -10.72
C PRO A 22 -10.85 -1.00 -9.41
N ILE A 23 -12.18 -0.98 -9.29
CA ILE A 23 -12.97 -1.46 -8.15
C ILE A 23 -12.36 -2.79 -7.68
N PRO A 24 -12.29 -3.07 -6.35
CA PRO A 24 -11.69 -4.29 -5.83
C PRO A 24 -12.11 -5.49 -6.66
N LYS A 25 -11.11 -6.10 -7.32
CA LYS A 25 -11.28 -7.37 -8.02
C LYS A 25 -12.07 -8.28 -7.09
N LEU A 26 -13.25 -8.70 -7.53
CA LEU A 26 -14.07 -9.64 -6.80
C LEU A 26 -13.20 -10.84 -6.44
N MET A 27 -12.99 -11.07 -5.15
CA MET A 27 -12.16 -12.18 -4.70
C MET A 27 -12.98 -13.46 -4.76
N ARG A 28 -12.38 -14.53 -5.26
CA ARG A 28 -12.95 -15.88 -5.24
C ARG A 28 -12.37 -16.66 -4.07
N TRP A 29 -13.21 -17.41 -3.38
CA TRP A 29 -12.76 -18.32 -2.32
C TRP A 29 -12.43 -19.70 -2.90
N GLY A 30 -11.13 -20.00 -3.07
CA GLY A 30 -10.69 -21.26 -3.66
C GLY A 30 -11.25 -21.46 -5.07
N ALA A 31 -11.83 -22.62 -5.35
CA ALA A 31 -12.50 -22.92 -6.61
C ALA A 31 -13.97 -22.42 -6.67
N SER A 32 -14.47 -21.76 -5.64
CA SER A 32 -15.87 -21.30 -5.57
C SER A 32 -16.14 -20.13 -6.52
N ASP A 33 -17.38 -20.03 -7.00
CA ASP A 33 -17.94 -18.87 -7.70
C ASP A 33 -18.49 -17.80 -6.73
N VAL A 34 -18.32 -18.01 -5.42
CA VAL A 34 -18.66 -17.00 -4.41
C VAL A 34 -17.65 -15.87 -4.48
N HIS A 35 -18.17 -14.67 -4.73
CA HIS A 35 -17.40 -13.43 -4.82
C HIS A 35 -17.57 -12.60 -3.55
N PHE A 36 -16.48 -12.01 -3.07
CA PHE A 36 -16.52 -11.05 -1.97
C PHE A 36 -15.53 -9.90 -2.20
N VAL A 37 -15.79 -8.76 -1.55
CA VAL A 37 -14.91 -7.59 -1.57
C VAL A 37 -14.10 -7.55 -0.28
N ARG A 38 -12.81 -7.24 -0.36
CA ARG A 38 -12.02 -6.93 0.84
C ARG A 38 -12.44 -5.57 1.37
N PRO A 39 -12.97 -5.47 2.61
CA PRO A 39 -13.29 -4.17 3.19
C PRO A 39 -11.99 -3.41 3.49
N VAL A 40 -12.03 -2.09 3.28
CA VAL A 40 -11.00 -1.20 3.83
C VAL A 40 -11.22 -1.10 5.33
N HIS A 41 -10.15 -1.22 6.10
CA HIS A 41 -10.20 -1.18 7.56
C HIS A 41 -9.69 0.14 8.15
N THR A 42 -8.75 0.79 7.46
CA THR A 42 -8.07 2.00 7.94
C THR A 42 -7.74 2.91 6.77
N VAL A 43 -7.78 4.22 7.01
CA VAL A 43 -7.41 5.27 6.05
C VAL A 43 -6.45 6.20 6.77
N THR A 44 -5.19 6.21 6.36
CA THR A 44 -4.20 7.16 6.88
C THR A 44 -4.13 8.37 5.95
N LEU A 45 -4.47 9.56 6.41
CA LEU A 45 -4.43 10.77 5.57
C LEU A 45 -3.85 11.97 6.33
N LEU A 46 -2.61 12.31 5.97
CA LEU A 46 -1.83 13.37 6.59
C LEU A 46 -1.29 14.35 5.55
N LEU A 47 -1.27 15.63 5.90
CA LEU A 47 -0.46 16.66 5.24
C LEU A 47 0.54 17.18 6.26
N GLY A 48 1.82 16.80 6.11
CA GLY A 48 2.81 17.00 7.17
C GLY A 48 2.37 16.27 8.44
N ASP A 49 2.15 17.00 9.52
CA ASP A 49 1.70 16.47 10.82
C ASP A 49 0.18 16.56 11.05
N THR A 50 -0.55 17.10 10.08
CA THR A 50 -1.97 17.41 10.21
C THR A 50 -2.82 16.33 9.57
N VAL A 51 -3.75 15.76 10.34
CA VAL A 51 -4.77 14.83 9.82
C VAL A 51 -5.77 15.63 8.99
N ILE A 52 -5.99 15.21 7.75
CA ILE A 52 -7.02 15.79 6.88
C ILE A 52 -8.31 14.98 7.10
N PRO A 53 -9.38 15.57 7.67
CA PRO A 53 -10.63 14.86 7.90
C PRO A 53 -11.30 14.48 6.57
N ALA A 54 -11.53 13.19 6.37
CA ALA A 54 -12.22 12.64 5.21
C ALA A 54 -12.90 11.32 5.59
N THR A 55 -13.93 10.92 4.84
CA THR A 55 -14.47 9.57 4.90
C THR A 55 -14.25 8.90 3.55
N ILE A 56 -13.47 7.82 3.54
CA ILE A 56 -13.09 7.08 2.35
C ILE A 56 -13.63 5.67 2.49
N LEU A 57 -14.50 5.27 1.56
CA LEU A 57 -15.11 3.92 1.55
C LEU A 57 -15.76 3.53 2.89
N GLY A 58 -16.37 4.51 3.58
CA GLY A 58 -17.02 4.32 4.88
C GLY A 58 -16.07 4.33 6.09
N VAL A 59 -14.79 4.61 5.89
CA VAL A 59 -13.76 4.68 6.95
C VAL A 59 -13.30 6.12 7.12
N ALA A 60 -13.34 6.63 8.35
CA ALA A 60 -12.80 7.95 8.68
C ALA A 60 -11.27 7.93 8.59
N SER A 61 -10.68 9.01 8.06
CA SER A 61 -9.23 9.18 8.05
C SER A 61 -8.68 9.45 9.44
N ASP A 62 -7.48 8.93 9.69
CA ASP A 62 -6.71 9.18 10.90
C ASP A 62 -5.20 9.10 10.60
N ARG A 63 -4.35 9.09 11.63
CA ARG A 63 -2.91 8.83 11.57
C ARG A 63 -2.54 7.36 11.83
N VAL A 64 -3.55 6.50 11.97
CA VAL A 64 -3.41 5.08 12.31
C VAL A 64 -2.98 4.28 11.08
N ILE A 65 -1.98 3.42 11.26
CA ILE A 65 -1.40 2.50 10.28
C ILE A 65 -1.46 1.07 10.84
N ARG A 66 -1.56 0.08 9.96
CA ARG A 66 -1.51 -1.34 10.30
C ARG A 66 -0.33 -2.02 9.62
N GLY A 67 0.46 -2.76 10.41
CA GLY A 67 1.61 -3.52 9.93
C GLY A 67 1.24 -4.85 9.29
N HIS A 68 2.27 -5.61 8.89
CA HIS A 68 2.13 -6.96 8.38
C HIS A 68 1.48 -7.87 9.44
N ARG A 69 0.39 -8.56 9.07
CA ARG A 69 -0.47 -9.38 9.95
C ARG A 69 0.27 -10.28 10.95
N PHE A 70 1.42 -10.83 10.56
CA PHE A 70 2.14 -11.82 11.36
C PHE A 70 3.46 -11.32 11.93
N MET A 71 4.07 -10.32 11.28
CA MET A 71 5.46 -9.93 11.55
C MET A 71 5.58 -8.54 12.13
N GLY A 72 4.62 -7.66 11.79
CA GLY A 72 4.60 -6.29 12.24
C GLY A 72 3.64 -6.08 13.40
N GLU A 73 3.73 -4.88 13.97
CA GLU A 73 2.76 -4.42 14.95
C GLU A 73 1.35 -4.32 14.33
N PRO A 74 0.30 -4.75 15.04
CA PRO A 74 -1.04 -4.82 14.50
C PRO A 74 -1.61 -3.44 14.16
N GLU A 75 -1.22 -2.41 14.92
CA GLU A 75 -1.66 -1.03 14.75
C GLU A 75 -0.67 -0.06 15.41
N PHE A 76 -0.40 1.08 14.78
CA PHE A 76 0.41 2.16 15.33
C PHE A 76 0.12 3.50 14.64
N THR A 77 0.56 4.60 15.24
CA THR A 77 0.40 5.95 14.69
C THR A 77 1.70 6.53 14.18
N ILE A 78 1.60 7.49 13.27
CA ILE A 78 2.70 8.37 12.86
C ILE A 78 2.33 9.83 13.14
N ASP A 79 3.33 10.64 13.47
CA ASP A 79 3.10 12.05 13.80
C ASP A 79 3.25 12.95 12.59
N ASN A 80 4.02 12.53 11.59
CA ASN A 80 4.20 13.25 10.33
C ASN A 80 4.24 12.27 9.16
N ALA A 81 3.67 12.67 8.02
CA ALA A 81 3.63 11.89 6.79
C ALA A 81 5.01 11.39 6.33
N ASP A 82 6.07 12.17 6.53
CA ASP A 82 7.44 11.82 6.13
C ASP A 82 7.99 10.61 6.90
N GLN A 83 7.42 10.29 8.07
CA GLN A 83 7.81 9.12 8.86
C GLN A 83 7.27 7.81 8.27
N TYR A 84 6.30 7.88 7.34
CA TYR A 84 5.58 6.71 6.83
C TYR A 84 6.50 5.59 6.34
N PRO A 85 7.51 5.83 5.46
CA PRO A 85 8.32 4.74 4.93
C PRO A 85 9.15 4.04 6.02
N GLN A 86 9.80 4.82 6.89
CA GLN A 86 10.70 4.29 7.90
C GLN A 86 9.95 3.53 9.00
N ILE A 87 8.88 4.12 9.54
CA ILE A 87 8.09 3.50 10.60
C ILE A 87 7.38 2.24 10.08
N LEU A 88 6.86 2.26 8.84
CA LEU A 88 6.25 1.08 8.24
C LEU A 88 7.26 -0.05 8.03
N LEU A 89 8.51 0.26 7.68
CA LEU A 89 9.57 -0.73 7.58
C LEU A 89 9.92 -1.34 8.94
N GLU A 90 10.17 -0.50 9.94
CA GLU A 90 10.69 -0.94 11.24
C GLU A 90 9.64 -1.67 12.08
N ARG A 91 8.46 -1.05 12.23
CA ARG A 91 7.36 -1.54 13.09
C ARG A 91 6.35 -2.36 12.30
N GLY A 92 6.03 -1.90 11.09
CA GLY A 92 5.08 -2.58 10.22
C GLY A 92 5.66 -3.81 9.51
N LYS A 93 7.00 -3.94 9.40
CA LYS A 93 7.67 -4.96 8.57
C LYS A 93 7.21 -4.94 7.12
N VAL A 94 6.90 -3.76 6.59
CA VAL A 94 6.47 -3.56 5.19
C VAL A 94 7.34 -2.49 4.56
N ILE A 95 7.95 -2.81 3.41
CA ILE A 95 8.69 -1.85 2.60
C ILE A 95 7.67 -1.07 1.74
N ALA A 96 7.50 0.22 2.05
CA ALA A 96 6.60 1.11 1.32
C ALA A 96 7.11 1.43 -0.10
N ASP A 97 8.43 1.61 -0.22
CA ASP A 97 9.06 1.99 -1.48
C ASP A 97 9.12 0.81 -2.47
N TYR A 98 8.59 1.04 -3.67
CA TYR A 98 8.46 0.01 -4.68
C TYR A 98 9.82 -0.48 -5.20
N GLU A 99 10.73 0.44 -5.52
CA GLU A 99 12.03 0.10 -6.10
C GLU A 99 12.93 -0.59 -5.08
N GLN A 100 12.91 -0.11 -3.83
CA GLN A 100 13.59 -0.76 -2.71
C GLN A 100 13.09 -2.18 -2.51
N ARG A 101 11.76 -2.39 -2.53
CA ARG A 101 11.15 -3.71 -2.40
C ARG A 101 11.53 -4.62 -3.58
N LYS A 102 11.49 -4.12 -4.81
CA LYS A 102 11.88 -4.85 -6.03
C LYS A 102 13.34 -5.31 -5.94
N ALA A 103 14.24 -4.40 -5.59
CA ALA A 103 15.66 -4.69 -5.43
C ALA A 103 15.91 -5.75 -4.34
N LYS A 104 15.22 -5.65 -3.20
CA LYS A 104 15.34 -6.64 -2.13
C LYS A 104 14.87 -8.02 -2.56
N ILE A 105 13.70 -8.13 -3.19
CA ILE A 105 13.16 -9.42 -3.66
C ILE A 105 14.15 -10.08 -4.63
N LYS A 106 14.70 -9.29 -5.57
CA LYS A 106 15.69 -9.77 -6.53
C LYS A 106 16.93 -10.33 -5.82
N ALA A 107 17.52 -9.54 -4.92
CA ALA A 107 18.71 -9.94 -4.18
C ALA A 107 18.48 -11.20 -3.33
N ASP A 108 17.36 -11.28 -2.61
CA ASP A 108 17.02 -12.42 -1.77
C ASP A 108 16.80 -13.70 -2.61
N ALA A 109 16.15 -13.58 -3.77
CA ALA A 109 15.91 -14.71 -4.67
C ALA A 109 17.20 -15.23 -5.33
N GLU A 110 18.08 -14.32 -5.79
CA GLU A 110 19.39 -14.69 -6.32
C GLU A 110 20.24 -15.38 -5.25
N GLU A 111 20.24 -14.88 -4.02
CA GLU A 111 20.96 -15.49 -2.91
C GLU A 111 20.43 -16.89 -2.57
N ALA A 112 19.11 -17.06 -2.46
CA ALA A 112 18.50 -18.35 -2.21
C ALA A 112 18.82 -19.37 -3.32
N ALA A 113 18.86 -18.94 -4.58
CA ALA A 113 19.25 -19.80 -5.70
C ALA A 113 20.73 -20.21 -5.62
N ARG A 114 21.63 -19.27 -5.32
CA ARG A 114 23.06 -19.56 -5.15
C ARG A 114 23.32 -20.60 -4.06
N GLN A 115 22.59 -20.54 -2.94
CA GLN A 115 22.73 -21.47 -1.82
C GLN A 115 22.42 -22.92 -2.19
N ILE A 116 21.60 -23.15 -3.22
CA ILE A 116 21.27 -24.48 -3.74
C ILE A 116 21.99 -24.80 -5.05
N GLY A 117 22.96 -23.97 -5.47
CA GLY A 117 23.70 -24.13 -6.73
C GLY A 117 22.88 -23.83 -7.99
N GLY A 118 21.74 -23.16 -7.85
CA GLY A 118 20.86 -22.75 -8.95
C GLY A 118 21.05 -21.28 -9.35
N ASN A 119 20.36 -20.89 -10.43
CA ASN A 119 20.24 -19.50 -10.86
C ASN A 119 18.77 -19.08 -10.81
N ALA A 120 18.49 -17.91 -10.24
CA ALA A 120 17.13 -17.38 -10.16
C ALA A 120 16.68 -16.85 -11.53
N ASP A 121 15.62 -17.42 -12.09
CA ASP A 121 14.95 -16.89 -13.28
C ASP A 121 13.99 -15.77 -12.87
N LEU A 122 14.49 -14.53 -12.92
CA LEU A 122 13.78 -13.34 -12.47
C LEU A 122 13.43 -12.46 -13.67
N SER A 123 12.32 -12.79 -14.33
CA SER A 123 11.74 -11.91 -15.34
C SER A 123 11.14 -10.64 -14.70
N GLU A 124 11.09 -9.54 -15.45
CA GLU A 124 10.54 -8.28 -14.93
C GLU A 124 9.08 -8.40 -14.50
N SER A 125 8.30 -9.25 -15.17
CA SER A 125 6.90 -9.51 -14.84
C SER A 125 6.70 -10.23 -13.51
N LEU A 126 7.73 -10.92 -12.99
CA LEU A 126 7.72 -11.57 -11.68
C LEU A 126 8.13 -10.62 -10.54
N LEU A 127 8.95 -9.62 -10.85
CA LEU A 127 9.44 -8.62 -9.90
C LEU A 127 8.54 -7.36 -9.82
N GLY A 128 7.60 -7.20 -10.75
CA GLY A 128 6.80 -6.00 -10.89
C GLY A 128 5.80 -6.09 -12.05
N ARG A 129 4.78 -5.22 -12.08
CA ARG A 129 3.75 -5.25 -13.12
C ARG A 129 4.36 -5.15 -14.53
N SER A 130 4.16 -6.18 -15.34
CA SER A 130 3.86 -5.95 -16.74
C SER A 130 2.58 -5.11 -16.80
N ASP A 131 2.59 -4.09 -17.64
CA ASP A 131 1.44 -3.45 -18.28
C ASP A 131 0.11 -3.31 -17.48
N LEU A 132 -0.25 -2.05 -17.25
CA LEU A 132 -1.61 -1.60 -16.96
C LEU A 132 -2.27 -1.11 -18.26
N SER A 133 -2.04 -1.84 -19.36
CA SER A 133 -2.83 -1.72 -20.59
C SER A 133 -3.84 -2.87 -20.63
N GLY A 134 -5.10 -2.53 -20.45
CA GLY A 134 -6.25 -3.43 -20.48
C GLY A 134 -7.43 -2.78 -19.80
#